data_AF-A0A258QI59-F1
#
_entry.id   AF-A0A258QI59-F1
#
_cell.length_a   1.000
_cell.length_b   1.000
_cell.length_c   1.000
_cell.angle_alpha   90.00
_cell.angle_beta   90.00
_cell.angle_gamma   90.00
#
_symmetry.space_group_name_H-M   'P 1'
#
loop_
_entity.id
_entity.type
_entity.pdbx_description
1 polymer ?
#
loop_
_entity_poly.entity_id
_entity_poly.type
_entity_poly.pdbx_seq_one_letter_code
_entity_poly.pdbx_strand_id
1 'polypeptide(L)'
;MEPVGRYALKFTFDDGHDSGLYDWRTLQGLCQQHSELWQGYLARLAKVGYDRATPLKPKNTSIIDVLAASKPAQGTEKAPHD
;
A
#
# COMPACT_ATOMS: atom_id res chain seq x y z
N MET A 1 -12.50 -16.76 -6.59
CA MET A 1 -13.25 -16.28 -5.42
C MET A 1 -14.10 -17.43 -4.92
N GLU A 2 -14.14 -17.61 -3.60
CA GLU A 2 -14.85 -18.74 -2.98
C GLU A 2 -15.79 -18.20 -1.90
N PRO A 3 -17.05 -18.66 -1.85
CA PRO A 3 -17.96 -18.31 -0.76
C PRO A 3 -17.55 -19.03 0.52
N VAL A 4 -17.52 -18.31 1.64
CA VAL A 4 -17.29 -18.87 2.98
C VAL A 4 -18.59 -18.80 3.77
N GLY A 5 -19.28 -19.94 3.82
CA GLY A 5 -20.62 -20.02 4.39
C GLY A 5 -21.60 -19.10 3.66
N ARG A 6 -22.38 -18.32 4.41
CA ARG A 6 -23.37 -17.36 3.87
C ARG A 6 -23.03 -15.90 4.13
N TYR A 7 -21.88 -15.62 4.75
CA TYR A 7 -21.58 -14.30 5.33
C TYR A 7 -20.36 -13.60 4.73
N ALA A 8 -19.48 -14.32 4.02
CA ALA A 8 -18.25 -13.75 3.50
C ALA A 8 -17.82 -14.37 2.16
N LEU A 9 -16.97 -13.62 1.46
CA LEU A 9 -16.20 -14.08 0.31
C LEU A 9 -14.72 -14.13 0.64
N LYS A 10 -14.07 -15.17 0.14
CA LYS A 10 -12.62 -15.28 0.06
C LYS A 10 -12.17 -14.91 -1.35
N PHE A 11 -11.27 -13.93 -1.44
CA PHE A 11 -10.62 -13.57 -2.71
C PHE A 11 -9.20 -14.12 -2.73
N THR A 12 -8.78 -14.54 -3.92
CA THR A 12 -7.40 -14.91 -4.22
C THR A 12 -6.90 -13.91 -5.23
N PHE A 13 -5.83 -13.20 -4.88
CA PHE A 13 -5.18 -12.22 -5.74
C PHE A 13 -3.94 -12.86 -6.37
N ASP A 14 -3.62 -12.43 -7.59
CA ASP A 14 -2.50 -12.93 -8.39
C ASP A 14 -1.12 -12.46 -7.87
N ASP A 15 -1.10 -11.49 -6.96
CA ASP A 15 0.10 -11.01 -6.27
C ASP A 15 0.57 -11.94 -5.12
N GLY A 16 -0.19 -13.01 -4.86
CA GLY A 16 0.10 -14.03 -3.85
C GLY A 16 -0.69 -13.88 -2.55
N HIS A 17 -1.62 -12.94 -2.44
CA HIS A 17 -2.51 -12.81 -1.29
C HIS A 17 -3.74 -13.70 -1.43
N ASP A 18 -3.89 -14.68 -0.54
CA ASP A 18 -5.00 -15.65 -0.55
C ASP A 18 -5.68 -15.83 0.82
N SER A 19 -5.32 -15.02 1.82
CA SER A 19 -5.81 -15.17 3.21
C SER A 19 -6.96 -14.24 3.59
N GLY A 20 -7.35 -13.31 2.71
CA GLY A 20 -8.37 -12.30 3.01
C GLY A 20 -9.81 -12.85 3.01
N LEU A 21 -10.56 -12.56 4.07
CA LEU A 21 -12.00 -12.78 4.17
C LEU A 21 -12.74 -11.45 4.22
N TYR A 22 -13.79 -11.32 3.41
CA TYR A 22 -14.54 -10.08 3.25
C TYR A 22 -16.02 -10.36 3.41
N ASP A 23 -16.64 -9.78 4.45
CA ASP A 23 -18.08 -9.87 4.64
C ASP A 23 -18.85 -8.94 3.68
N TRP A 24 -20.16 -9.18 3.56
CA TRP A 24 -21.00 -8.41 2.64
C TRP A 24 -21.11 -6.92 2.96
N ARG A 25 -21.10 -6.55 4.24
CA ARG A 25 -21.18 -5.14 4.66
C ARG A 25 -19.91 -4.41 4.30
N THR A 26 -18.76 -5.03 4.51
CA THR A 26 -17.45 -4.53 4.13
C THR A 26 -17.37 -4.31 2.63
N LEU A 27 -17.76 -5.31 1.83
CA LEU A 27 -17.79 -5.18 0.36
C LEU A 27 -18.73 -4.09 -0.12
N GLN A 28 -19.93 -4.01 0.47
CA GLN A 28 -20.89 -2.95 0.15
C GLN A 28 -20.34 -1.56 0.48
N GLY A 29 -19.72 -1.39 1.65
CA GLY A 29 -19.09 -0.12 2.05
C GLY A 29 -17.97 0.30 1.09
N LEU A 30 -17.12 -0.65 0.69
CA LEU A 30 -16.07 -0.42 -0.30
C LEU A 30 -16.65 0.04 -1.65
N CYS A 31 -17.77 -0.55 -2.10
CA CYS A 31 -18.43 -0.12 -3.33
C CYS A 31 -19.03 1.29 -3.20
N GLN A 32 -19.73 1.58 -2.11
CA GLN A 32 -20.40 2.87 -1.90
C GLN A 32 -19.41 4.03 -1.72
N GLN A 33 -18.31 3.78 -1.01
CA GLN A 33 -17.30 4.79 -0.69
C GLN A 33 -16.08 4.73 -1.62
N HIS A 34 -16.16 3.97 -2.72
CA HIS A 34 -15.04 3.71 -3.61
C HIS A 34 -14.29 4.99 -4.01
N SER A 35 -15.02 6.02 -4.46
CA SER A 35 -14.40 7.26 -4.93
C SER A 35 -13.58 7.97 -3.85
N GLU A 36 -14.15 8.12 -2.65
CA GLU A 36 -13.51 8.78 -1.52
C GLU A 36 -12.29 8.00 -1.02
N LEU A 37 -12.47 6.70 -0.79
CA LEU A 37 -11.39 5.81 -0.33
C LEU A 37 -10.25 5.76 -1.35
N TRP A 38 -10.60 5.74 -2.64
CA TRP A 38 -9.64 5.71 -3.73
C TRP A 38 -8.82 7.00 -3.82
N GLN A 39 -9.48 8.16 -3.78
CA GLN A 39 -8.79 9.45 -3.75
C GLN A 39 -7.90 9.59 -2.51
N GLY A 40 -8.40 9.16 -1.35
CA GLY A 40 -7.61 9.14 -0.11
C GLY A 40 -6.37 8.26 -0.21
N TYR A 41 -6.46 7.09 -0.84
CA TYR A 41 -5.33 6.22 -1.13
C TYR A 41 -4.29 6.90 -2.04
N LEU A 42 -4.74 7.50 -3.15
CA LEU A 42 -3.85 8.22 -4.08
C LEU A 42 -3.15 9.41 -3.42
N ALA A 43 -3.86 10.18 -2.59
CA ALA A 43 -3.28 11.30 -1.86
C ALA A 43 -2.19 10.84 -0.87
N ARG A 44 -2.41 9.70 -0.20
CA ARG A 44 -1.40 9.10 0.69
C ARG A 44 -0.18 8.65 -0.09
N LEU A 45 -0.35 7.97 -1.22
CA LEU A 45 0.76 7.56 -2.10
C LEU A 45 1.58 8.77 -2.59
N ALA A 46 0.91 9.82 -3.06
CA ALA A 46 1.59 11.03 -3.52
C ALA A 46 2.41 11.70 -2.39
N LYS A 47 1.87 11.72 -1.16
CA LYS A 47 2.56 12.27 0.01
C LYS A 47 3.87 11.53 0.34
N VAL A 48 3.93 10.23 0.07
CA VAL A 48 5.14 9.42 0.28
C VAL A 48 6.00 9.27 -0.98
N GLY A 49 5.68 9.98 -2.06
CA GLY A 49 6.46 9.99 -3.31
C GLY A 49 6.34 8.71 -4.14
N TYR A 50 5.33 7.88 -3.89
CA TYR A 50 5.07 6.65 -4.63
C TYR A 50 3.94 6.83 -5.65
N ASP A 51 4.00 6.07 -6.74
CA ASP A 51 2.96 5.98 -7.76
C ASP A 51 2.62 4.52 -8.05
N ARG A 52 1.35 4.25 -8.36
CA ARG A 52 0.86 2.90 -8.70
C ARG A 52 1.44 2.36 -9.99
N ALA A 53 1.75 3.23 -10.95
CA ALA A 53 2.30 2.81 -12.24
C ALA A 53 3.75 2.32 -12.11
N THR A 54 4.42 2.67 -11.02
CA THR A 54 5.79 2.24 -10.73
C THR A 54 5.71 1.01 -9.82
N PRO A 55 5.91 -0.21 -10.34
CA PRO A 55 5.85 -1.41 -9.51
C PRO A 55 7.00 -1.36 -8.49
N LEU A 56 6.63 -1.32 -7.21
CA LEU A 56 7.56 -1.64 -6.14
C LEU A 56 8.01 -3.09 -6.32
N LYS A 57 9.24 -3.33 -6.79
CA LYS A 57 9.82 -4.68 -6.87
C LYS A 57 10.95 -4.83 -5.84
N PRO A 58 11.06 -5.99 -5.15
CA PRO A 58 9.99 -6.90 -4.73
C PRO A 58 10.10 -7.42 -3.28
N LYS A 59 8.92 -7.87 -2.78
CA LYS A 59 8.56 -8.96 -1.85
C LYS A 59 9.20 -9.04 -0.45
N ASN A 60 8.34 -9.40 0.52
CA ASN A 60 8.64 -9.70 1.94
C ASN A 60 9.42 -8.63 2.70
N THR A 61 9.07 -7.35 2.48
CA THR A 61 9.58 -6.23 3.27
C THR A 61 9.16 -6.41 4.73
N SER A 62 10.08 -6.98 5.52
CA SER A 62 9.97 -6.94 6.97
C SER A 62 10.19 -5.49 7.39
N ILE A 63 9.56 -5.04 8.49
CA ILE A 63 9.70 -3.66 9.04
C ILE A 63 11.17 -3.20 9.13
N ILE A 64 12.11 -4.15 9.23
CA ILE A 64 13.55 -3.95 9.26
C ILE A 64 14.09 -3.25 7.99
N ASP A 65 13.57 -3.58 6.80
CA ASP A 65 14.06 -3.02 5.53
C ASP A 65 13.60 -1.57 5.32
N VAL A 66 12.39 -1.24 5.80
CA VAL A 66 11.84 0.13 5.76
C VAL A 66 12.67 1.08 6.65
N LEU A 67 13.18 0.59 7.78
CA LEU A 67 13.99 1.39 8.70
C LEU A 67 15.39 1.68 8.14
N ALA A 68 15.99 0.78 7.36
CA ALA A 68 17.29 0.99 6.73
C ALA A 68 17.26 2.08 5.65
N ALA A 69 16.16 2.18 4.89
CA ALA A 69 15.96 3.21 3.86
C ALA A 69 15.71 4.63 4.42
N SER A 70 15.51 4.75 5.73
CA SER A 70 15.14 6.01 6.40
C SER A 70 16.34 6.84 6.90
N LYS A 71 17.59 6.44 6.60
CA LYS A 71 18.77 7.19 7.07
C LYS A 71 19.01 8.40 6.15
N PRO A 72 18.88 9.66 6.63
CA PRO A 72 19.27 10.81 5.83
C PRO A 72 20.79 10.82 5.69
N ALA A 73 21.28 11.03 4.47
CA ALA A 73 22.67 11.39 4.23
C ALA A 73 22.96 12.67 5.02
N GLN A 74 23.73 12.53 6.10
CA GLN A 74 24.27 13.67 6.84
C GLN A 74 25.13 14.51 5.90
N GLY A 75 24.90 15.81 5.94
CA GLY A 75 25.55 16.78 5.09
C GLY A 75 27.07 16.82 5.27
N THR A 76 27.74 17.20 4.20
CA THR A 76 29.03 17.87 4.27
C THR A 76 28.83 19.33 3.86
N GLU A 77 28.82 20.18 4.89
CA GLU A 77 29.24 21.58 4.98
C GLU A 77 30.00 22.13 3.74
N LYS A 78 29.51 23.18 3.05
CA LYS A 78 29.90 24.62 3.14
C LYS A 78 31.43 24.83 2.92
N ALA A 79 31.96 25.71 2.06
CA ALA A 79 31.54 26.99 1.51
C ALA A 79 32.44 27.37 0.28
N PRO A 80 32.19 28.50 -0.42
CA PRO A 80 32.95 28.94 -1.59
C PRO A 80 34.25 29.66 -1.22
N HIS A 81 35.28 29.55 -2.05
CA HIS A 81 36.39 30.49 -2.08
C HIS A 81 36.70 30.90 -3.52
N ASP A 82 37.03 32.17 -3.67
CA ASP A 82 37.06 33.03 -4.86
C ASP A 82 37.78 32.48 -6.11
#